data_AF-A0A9P5B278-F1
#
_entry.id   AF-A0A9P5B278-F1
#
_cell.length_a   1.000
_cell.length_b   1.000
_cell.length_c   1.000
_cell.angle_alpha   90.00
_cell.angle_beta   90.00
_cell.angle_gamma   90.00
#
_symmetry.space_group_name_H-M   'P 1'
#
loop_
_entity.id
_entity.type
_entity.pdbx_description
1 polymer ?
#
loop_
_entity_poly.entity_id
_entity_poly.type
_entity_poly.pdbx_seq_one_letter_code
_entity_poly.pdbx_strand_id
1 'polypeptide(L)'
;MATTSDPGPVDVDILSYMMHQKAILFNDEATALEVLKTGHPRKVKSLGRRVKNFDEAVWLKHRRSIVRKGNILKFTRAISEEGFKRGTPGATQSGSSHSPIDGSLAGMLVNTGDRELVEASPFDSVWGIGFRAADADAARDSWGQNLLGKELMEVRRILKERQDGQGA
;
A
#
# COMPACT_ATOMS: atom_id res chain seq x y z
N MET A 1 -27.06 -4.86 14.34
CA MET A 1 -26.25 -5.00 13.11
C MET A 1 -25.58 -3.67 12.85
N ALA A 2 -24.32 -3.48 13.24
CA ALA A 2 -23.61 -2.23 13.01
C ALA A 2 -23.02 -2.26 11.59
N THR A 3 -23.61 -1.48 10.69
CA THR A 3 -23.04 -1.18 9.38
C THR A 3 -21.85 -0.26 9.60
N THR A 4 -20.62 -0.77 9.49
CA THR A 4 -19.42 0.08 9.49
C THR A 4 -19.42 0.87 8.19
N SER A 5 -19.82 2.14 8.29
CA SER A 5 -19.79 3.11 7.21
C SER A 5 -18.37 3.23 6.65
N ASP A 6 -18.22 2.95 5.35
CA ASP A 6 -16.97 3.16 4.60
C ASP A 6 -16.57 4.63 4.78
N PRO A 7 -15.44 4.95 5.44
CA PRO A 7 -15.00 6.33 5.52
C PRO A 7 -14.86 6.85 4.09
N GLY A 8 -15.35 8.07 3.84
CA GLY A 8 -15.32 8.74 2.52
C GLY A 8 -13.92 8.84 1.92
N PRO A 9 -13.69 9.59 0.83
CA PRO A 9 -12.41 9.64 0.14
C PRO A 9 -11.32 10.35 0.96
N VAL A 10 -10.87 9.70 2.03
CA VAL A 10 -9.59 9.92 2.67
C VAL A 10 -8.57 9.39 1.68
N ASP A 11 -7.62 10.20 1.26
CA ASP A 11 -6.47 9.74 0.48
C ASP A 11 -5.86 8.52 1.18
N VAL A 12 -6.17 7.32 0.67
CA VAL A 12 -5.88 6.06 1.36
C VAL A 12 -4.40 5.75 1.21
N ASP A 13 -3.59 6.31 2.11
CA ASP A 13 -2.24 5.84 2.31
C ASP A 13 -2.28 4.38 2.82
N ILE A 14 -1.51 3.50 2.16
CA ILE A 14 -1.52 2.06 2.42
C ILE A 14 -1.07 1.77 3.85
N LEU A 15 -0.09 2.52 4.37
CA LEU A 15 0.39 2.34 5.74
C LEU A 15 -0.72 2.68 6.74
N SER A 16 -1.41 3.80 6.56
CA SER A 16 -2.55 4.21 7.39
C SER A 16 -3.70 3.20 7.33
N TYR A 17 -4.07 2.75 6.12
CA TYR A 17 -5.06 1.70 5.93
C TYR A 17 -4.67 0.40 6.65
N MET A 18 -3.43 -0.06 6.47
CA MET A 18 -2.93 -1.29 7.07
C MET A 18 -2.96 -1.22 8.59
N MET A 19 -2.55 -0.11 9.20
CA MET A 19 -2.56 0.03 10.67
C MET A 19 -3.97 0.16 11.23
N HIS A 20 -4.88 0.83 10.51
CA HIS A 20 -6.28 0.90 10.89
C HIS A 20 -6.93 -0.50 10.86
N GLN A 21 -6.76 -1.24 9.76
CA GLN A 21 -7.31 -2.60 9.64
C GLN A 21 -6.67 -3.58 10.63
N LYS A 22 -5.38 -3.42 10.93
CA LYS A 22 -4.71 -4.17 12.02
C LYS A 22 -5.39 -3.92 13.36
N ALA A 23 -5.68 -2.66 13.70
CA ALA A 23 -6.35 -2.33 14.95
C ALA A 23 -7.79 -2.90 15.01
N ILE A 24 -8.53 -2.84 13.90
CA ILE A 24 -9.86 -3.47 13.79
C ILE A 24 -9.78 -4.98 13.99
N LEU A 25 -8.79 -5.66 13.39
CA LEU A 25 -8.61 -7.11 13.51
C LEU A 25 -8.43 -7.59 14.96
N PHE A 26 -7.89 -6.74 15.83
CA PHE A 26 -7.64 -7.06 17.24
C PHE A 26 -8.56 -6.31 18.22
N ASN A 27 -9.71 -5.84 17.72
CA ASN A 27 -10.75 -5.14 18.49
C ASN A 27 -10.23 -3.90 19.25
N ASP A 28 -9.26 -3.17 18.66
CA ASP A 28 -8.71 -1.93 19.21
C ASP A 28 -9.24 -0.71 18.45
N GLU A 29 -10.54 -0.47 18.55
CA GLU A 29 -11.25 0.61 17.84
C GLU A 29 -10.67 2.00 18.16
N ALA A 30 -10.19 2.20 19.39
CA ALA A 30 -9.56 3.45 19.80
C ALA A 30 -8.30 3.74 18.97
N THR A 31 -7.41 2.75 18.83
CA THR A 31 -6.22 2.87 17.97
C THR A 31 -6.62 3.01 16.50
N ALA A 32 -7.64 2.28 16.04
CA ALA A 32 -8.12 2.35 14.67
C ALA A 32 -8.59 3.77 14.30
N LEU A 33 -9.33 4.43 15.19
CA LEU A 33 -9.78 5.82 15.02
C LEU A 33 -8.61 6.81 15.09
N GLU A 34 -7.63 6.60 15.98
CA GLU A 34 -6.48 7.49 16.09
C GLU A 34 -5.58 7.45 14.84
N VAL A 35 -5.42 6.26 14.23
CA VAL A 35 -4.68 6.09 12.97
C VAL A 35 -5.28 6.95 11.86
N LEU A 36 -6.61 7.01 11.74
CA LEU A 36 -7.28 7.83 10.73
C LEU A 36 -7.13 9.34 10.98
N LYS A 37 -6.99 9.74 12.25
CA LYS A 37 -6.92 11.17 12.63
C LYS A 37 -5.52 11.76 12.51
N THR A 38 -4.47 10.96 12.67
CA THR A 38 -3.12 11.51 12.89
C THR A 38 -2.46 12.10 11.64
N GLY A 39 -2.78 11.61 10.43
CA GLY A 39 -2.16 12.07 9.17
C GLY A 39 -0.62 11.95 9.07
N HIS A 40 0.07 11.36 10.05
CA HIS A 40 1.53 11.38 10.15
C HIS A 40 2.12 9.96 10.15
N PRO A 41 2.93 9.57 9.14
CA PRO A 41 3.45 8.21 8.98
C PRO A 41 4.19 7.67 10.21
N ARG A 42 4.98 8.50 10.90
CA ARG A 42 5.70 8.09 12.12
C ARG A 42 4.73 7.73 13.25
N LYS A 43 3.69 8.53 13.44
CA LYS A 43 2.68 8.29 14.48
C LYS A 43 1.81 7.09 14.12
N VAL A 44 1.42 6.93 12.85
CA VAL A 44 0.73 5.72 12.35
C VAL A 44 1.53 4.44 12.66
N LYS A 45 2.84 4.41 12.35
CA LYS A 45 3.71 3.28 12.69
C LYS A 45 3.79 3.04 14.20
N SER A 46 3.85 4.10 15.00
CA SER A 46 3.88 4.00 16.46
C SER A 46 2.58 3.40 17.02
N LEU A 47 1.42 3.82 16.52
CA LEU A 47 0.12 3.29 16.90
C LEU A 47 0.00 1.82 16.50
N GLY A 48 0.44 1.48 15.29
CA GLY A 48 0.45 0.11 14.80
C GLY A 48 1.28 -0.88 15.63
N ARG A 49 2.33 -0.41 16.30
CA ARG A 49 3.14 -1.20 17.26
C ARG A 49 2.47 -1.37 18.62
N ARG A 50 1.45 -0.57 18.92
CA ARG A 50 0.75 -0.52 20.22
C ARG A 50 -0.68 -1.08 20.17
N VAL A 51 -1.07 -1.69 19.05
CA VAL A 51 -2.38 -2.33 18.90
C VAL A 51 -2.59 -3.36 20.01
N LYS A 52 -3.70 -3.22 20.75
CA LYS A 52 -4.08 -4.14 21.83
C LYS A 52 -4.44 -5.51 21.28
N ASN A 53 -4.35 -6.54 22.13
CA ASN A 53 -4.71 -7.93 21.81
C ASN A 53 -4.00 -8.51 20.58
N PHE A 54 -2.84 -7.97 20.22
CA PHE A 54 -2.10 -8.39 19.04
C PHE A 54 -1.67 -9.86 19.17
N ASP A 55 -2.08 -10.66 18.19
CA ASP A 55 -1.60 -12.02 17.98
C ASP A 55 -0.86 -12.11 16.64
N GLU A 56 0.39 -12.57 16.69
CA GLU A 56 1.24 -12.60 15.51
C GLU A 56 0.74 -13.61 14.47
N ALA A 57 0.29 -14.79 14.87
CA ALA A 57 -0.17 -15.82 13.94
C ALA A 57 -1.41 -15.37 13.18
N VAL A 58 -2.36 -14.74 13.88
CA VAL A 58 -3.53 -14.08 13.28
C VAL A 58 -3.08 -12.97 12.35
N TRP A 59 -2.15 -12.11 12.75
CA TRP A 59 -1.65 -11.06 11.87
C TRP A 59 -0.99 -11.60 10.60
N LEU A 60 -0.12 -12.62 10.70
CA LEU A 60 0.53 -13.25 9.56
C LEU A 60 -0.49 -13.86 8.58
N LYS A 61 -1.58 -14.42 9.09
CA LYS A 61 -2.68 -14.96 8.28
C LYS A 61 -3.44 -13.89 7.49
N HIS A 62 -3.61 -12.68 8.06
CA HIS A 62 -4.48 -11.64 7.49
C HIS A 62 -3.74 -10.47 6.81
N ARG A 63 -2.48 -10.20 7.12
CA ARG A 63 -1.76 -8.99 6.68
C ARG A 63 -1.72 -8.81 5.16
N ARG A 64 -1.57 -9.91 4.41
CA ARG A 64 -1.48 -9.87 2.94
C ARG A 64 -2.81 -9.47 2.31
N SER A 65 -3.92 -10.07 2.73
CA SER A 65 -5.25 -9.73 2.19
C SER A 65 -5.67 -8.31 2.56
N ILE A 66 -5.30 -7.83 3.75
CA ILE A 66 -5.48 -6.43 4.15
C ILE A 66 -4.72 -5.50 3.20
N VAL A 67 -3.42 -5.73 2.99
CA VAL A 67 -2.60 -4.89 2.10
C VAL A 67 -3.08 -4.96 0.65
N ARG A 68 -3.51 -6.14 0.17
CA ARG A 68 -4.13 -6.29 -1.15
C ARG A 68 -5.37 -5.42 -1.29
N LYS A 69 -6.30 -5.49 -0.33
CA LYS A 69 -7.54 -4.71 -0.35
C LYS A 69 -7.24 -3.21 -0.35
N GLY A 70 -6.30 -2.77 0.48
CA GLY A 70 -5.83 -1.37 0.49
C GLY A 70 -5.27 -0.94 -0.86
N ASN A 71 -4.44 -1.77 -1.50
CA ASN A 71 -3.90 -1.49 -2.83
C ASN A 71 -5.00 -1.46 -3.90
N ILE A 72 -5.96 -2.39 -3.90
CA ILE A 72 -7.10 -2.33 -4.82
C ILE A 72 -7.83 -0.99 -4.67
N LEU A 73 -8.14 -0.56 -3.44
CA LEU A 73 -8.79 0.73 -3.20
C LEU A 73 -7.93 1.89 -3.71
N LYS A 74 -6.62 1.89 -3.43
CA LYS A 74 -5.70 2.91 -3.94
C LYS A 74 -5.69 2.98 -5.47
N PHE A 75 -5.58 1.84 -6.15
CA PHE A 75 -5.48 1.83 -7.61
C PHE A 75 -6.83 2.03 -8.32
N THR A 76 -7.96 1.80 -7.65
CA THR A 76 -9.31 1.94 -8.25
C THR A 76 -10.08 3.19 -7.83
N ARG A 77 -9.75 3.81 -6.69
CA ARG A 77 -10.50 4.93 -6.12
C ARG A 77 -9.67 6.19 -5.89
N ALA A 78 -8.33 6.11 -5.85
CA ALA A 78 -7.51 7.31 -5.64
C ALA A 78 -7.35 8.07 -6.96
N ILE A 79 -8.19 9.09 -7.18
CA ILE A 79 -8.07 9.97 -8.36
C ILE A 79 -8.37 11.43 -7.96
N SER A 80 -7.31 12.16 -7.61
CA SER A 80 -7.08 13.51 -8.14
C SER A 80 -5.57 13.76 -8.19
N GLU A 81 -5.11 14.58 -9.14
CA GLU A 81 -3.70 15.00 -9.26
C GLU A 81 -3.20 15.65 -7.95
N GLU A 82 -4.08 16.31 -7.20
CA GLU A 82 -3.80 16.91 -5.89
C GLU A 82 -3.55 15.87 -4.80
N GLY A 83 -4.34 14.79 -4.75
CA GLY A 83 -4.14 13.67 -3.81
C GLY A 83 -2.83 12.94 -4.07
N PHE A 84 -2.38 12.89 -5.32
CA PHE A 84 -1.07 12.35 -5.72
C PHE A 84 0.10 13.24 -5.26
N LYS A 85 0.00 14.57 -5.45
CA LYS A 85 1.06 15.53 -5.08
C LYS A 85 1.34 15.59 -3.57
N ARG A 86 0.34 15.38 -2.70
CA ARG A 86 0.52 15.36 -1.23
C ARG A 86 1.40 14.21 -0.72
N GLY A 87 1.44 13.08 -1.44
CA GLY A 87 2.23 11.90 -1.06
C GLY A 87 3.71 11.96 -1.47
N THR A 88 4.13 13.01 -2.20
CA THR A 88 5.49 13.15 -2.71
C THR A 88 6.20 14.30 -1.99
N PRO A 89 7.05 14.04 -0.98
CA PRO A 89 7.84 15.09 -0.36
C PRO A 89 8.76 15.72 -1.42
N GLY A 90 8.51 16.99 -1.79
CA GLY A 90 9.33 17.73 -2.77
C GLY A 90 8.59 18.26 -4.01
N ALA A 91 7.29 17.98 -4.18
CA ALA A 91 6.51 18.47 -5.33
C ALA A 91 6.31 20.00 -5.38
N THR A 92 6.79 20.75 -4.39
CA THR A 92 6.82 22.23 -4.40
C THR A 92 8.14 22.82 -4.87
N GLN A 93 9.12 22.01 -5.26
CA GLN A 93 10.31 22.53 -5.94
C GLN A 93 10.09 22.47 -7.46
N SER A 94 10.08 23.67 -8.06
CA SER A 94 9.97 24.00 -9.48
C SER A 94 11.09 23.40 -10.39
N GLY A 95 11.64 22.23 -10.05
CA GLY A 95 12.76 21.58 -10.75
C GLY A 95 12.58 20.08 -10.97
N SER A 96 11.41 19.50 -10.69
CA SER A 96 11.10 18.11 -11.09
C SER A 96 10.94 18.04 -12.62
N SER A 97 11.92 17.49 -13.34
CA SER A 97 11.90 17.37 -14.82
C SER A 97 10.88 16.37 -15.37
N HIS A 98 10.01 15.82 -14.51
CA HIS A 98 9.02 14.82 -14.90
C HIS A 98 7.65 15.47 -14.90
N SER A 99 7.03 15.54 -16.08
CA SER A 99 5.63 15.92 -16.24
C SER A 99 4.74 15.06 -15.33
N PRO A 100 3.59 15.60 -14.84
CA PRO A 100 2.57 14.78 -14.20
C PRO A 100 2.26 13.56 -15.07
N ILE A 101 2.05 12.40 -14.44
CA ILE A 101 1.76 11.20 -15.22
C ILE A 101 0.40 11.36 -15.91
N ASP A 102 0.38 11.21 -17.23
CA ASP A 102 -0.85 11.03 -18.00
C ASP A 102 -1.46 9.64 -17.73
N GLY A 103 -2.69 9.60 -17.20
CA GLY A 103 -3.46 8.36 -17.03
C GLY A 103 -3.92 8.08 -15.59
N SER A 104 -4.43 6.86 -15.34
CA SER A 104 -4.88 6.42 -14.02
C SER A 104 -3.81 5.60 -13.30
N LEU A 105 -3.82 5.61 -11.96
CA LEU A 105 -2.93 4.74 -11.16
C LEU A 105 -3.12 3.26 -11.53
N ALA A 106 -4.36 2.81 -11.74
CA ALA A 106 -4.64 1.47 -12.25
C ALA A 106 -3.93 1.20 -13.58
N GLY A 107 -4.03 2.12 -14.54
CA GLY A 107 -3.34 2.02 -15.83
C GLY A 107 -1.83 1.92 -15.66
N MET A 108 -1.23 2.73 -14.79
CA MET A 108 0.21 2.65 -14.49
C MET A 108 0.61 1.29 -13.96
N LEU A 109 -0.15 0.73 -13.01
CA LEU A 109 0.13 -0.60 -12.46
C LEU A 109 -0.02 -1.69 -13.51
N VAL A 110 -1.06 -1.62 -14.35
CA VAL A 110 -1.28 -2.56 -15.46
C VAL A 110 -0.14 -2.51 -16.48
N ASN A 111 0.31 -1.29 -16.82
CA ASN A 111 1.41 -1.03 -17.76
C ASN A 111 2.79 -1.46 -17.25
N THR A 112 2.91 -1.90 -15.99
CA THR A 112 4.12 -2.60 -15.54
C THR A 112 4.33 -3.92 -16.29
N GLY A 113 3.29 -4.45 -16.95
CA GLY A 113 3.41 -5.60 -17.84
C GLY A 113 3.56 -6.90 -17.07
N ASP A 114 4.62 -7.63 -17.39
CA ASP A 114 5.09 -8.88 -16.79
C ASP A 114 6.27 -8.68 -15.83
N ARG A 115 6.83 -7.46 -15.76
CA ARG A 115 7.95 -7.13 -14.86
C ARG A 115 7.63 -7.49 -13.41
N GLU A 116 8.65 -7.99 -12.72
CA GLU A 116 8.58 -8.21 -11.28
C GLU A 116 8.70 -6.87 -10.54
N LEU A 117 7.75 -6.59 -9.65
CA LEU A 117 7.77 -5.40 -8.82
C LEU A 117 8.42 -5.73 -7.48
N VAL A 118 9.35 -4.88 -7.05
CA VAL A 118 10.12 -5.08 -5.81
C VAL A 118 10.25 -3.76 -5.04
N GLU A 119 10.12 -3.81 -3.71
CA GLU A 119 10.47 -2.69 -2.84
C GLU A 119 11.92 -2.85 -2.36
N ALA A 120 12.81 -2.06 -2.97
CA ALA A 120 14.25 -2.08 -2.71
C ALA A 120 14.62 -1.23 -1.48
N SER A 121 14.26 -1.74 -0.30
CA SER A 121 14.63 -1.17 1.00
C SER A 121 15.59 -2.09 1.75
N PRO A 122 16.79 -1.63 2.15
CA PRO A 122 17.72 -2.42 2.96
C PRO A 122 17.21 -2.65 4.40
N PHE A 123 16.16 -1.95 4.81
CA PHE A 123 15.62 -2.01 6.17
C PHE A 123 14.33 -2.85 6.26
N ASP A 124 13.87 -3.42 5.15
CA ASP A 124 12.65 -4.20 5.09
C ASP A 124 12.83 -5.47 4.26
N SER A 125 12.97 -6.60 4.94
CA SER A 125 13.07 -7.94 4.34
C SER A 125 11.73 -8.70 4.34
N VAL A 126 10.64 -8.06 4.77
CA VAL A 126 9.30 -8.68 4.83
C VAL A 126 8.43 -8.14 3.70
N TRP A 127 8.20 -6.83 3.68
CA TRP A 127 7.47 -6.19 2.58
C TRP A 127 8.39 -5.89 1.40
N GLY A 128 9.67 -5.60 1.67
CA GLY A 128 10.70 -5.39 0.67
C GLY A 128 11.65 -6.58 0.47
N ILE A 129 12.67 -6.34 -0.35
CA ILE A 129 13.71 -7.32 -0.68
C ILE A 129 14.90 -7.29 0.29
N GLY A 130 15.00 -6.32 1.20
CA GLY A 130 16.13 -6.22 2.14
C GLY A 130 17.43 -5.69 1.52
N PHE A 131 17.41 -5.19 0.29
CA PHE A 131 18.57 -4.64 -0.42
C PHE A 131 18.23 -3.31 -1.10
N ARG A 132 19.26 -2.50 -1.36
CA ARG A 132 19.13 -1.30 -2.20
C ARG A 132 18.95 -1.74 -3.66
N ALA A 133 18.37 -0.87 -4.48
CA ALA A 133 18.12 -1.18 -5.89
C ALA A 133 19.40 -1.56 -6.66
N ALA A 134 20.53 -0.91 -6.35
CA ALA A 134 21.82 -1.19 -7.00
C ALA A 134 22.37 -2.60 -6.72
N ASP A 135 22.01 -3.17 -5.57
CA ASP A 135 22.50 -4.49 -5.13
C ASP A 135 21.47 -5.60 -5.35
N ALA A 136 20.26 -5.23 -5.80
CA ALA A 136 19.11 -6.13 -5.85
C ALA A 136 19.40 -7.37 -6.72
N ASP A 137 19.89 -7.19 -7.95
CA ASP A 137 20.13 -8.32 -8.85
C ASP A 137 21.26 -9.24 -8.34
N ALA A 138 22.33 -8.65 -7.80
CA ALA A 138 23.45 -9.43 -7.24
C ALA A 138 23.06 -10.22 -5.99
N ALA A 139 22.12 -9.71 -5.20
CA ALA A 139 21.67 -10.33 -3.95
C ALA A 139 20.41 -11.20 -4.11
N ARG A 140 20.01 -11.55 -5.34
CA ARG A 140 18.75 -12.22 -5.66
C ARG A 140 18.42 -13.40 -4.75
N ASP A 141 19.38 -14.29 -4.53
CA ASP A 141 19.20 -15.50 -3.73
C ASP A 141 19.05 -15.22 -2.23
N SER A 142 19.40 -14.02 -1.79
CA SER A 142 19.33 -13.56 -0.40
C SER A 142 18.14 -12.63 -0.13
N TRP A 143 17.27 -12.39 -1.11
CA TRP A 143 16.16 -11.47 -0.96
C TRP A 143 15.23 -11.82 0.20
N GLY A 144 14.69 -10.76 0.80
CA GLY A 144 13.53 -10.82 1.65
C GLY A 144 12.28 -11.32 0.93
N GLN A 145 11.15 -11.29 1.63
CA GLN A 145 9.92 -11.92 1.15
C GLN A 145 9.25 -11.17 0.00
N ASN A 146 9.58 -9.89 -0.24
CA ASN A 146 8.97 -9.03 -1.27
C ASN A 146 7.43 -9.08 -1.24
N LEU A 147 6.82 -9.05 -0.05
CA LEU A 147 5.36 -9.19 0.05
C LEU A 147 4.63 -8.03 -0.62
N LEU A 148 5.15 -6.80 -0.58
CA LEU A 148 4.48 -5.68 -1.24
C LEU A 148 4.46 -5.88 -2.75
N GLY A 149 5.61 -6.24 -3.34
CA GLY A 149 5.71 -6.54 -4.76
C GLY A 149 4.76 -7.65 -5.20
N LYS A 150 4.69 -8.75 -4.44
CA LYS A 150 3.75 -9.85 -4.66
C LYS A 150 2.29 -9.40 -4.63
N GLU A 151 1.90 -8.59 -3.64
CA GLU A 151 0.53 -8.07 -3.58
C GLU A 151 0.22 -7.08 -4.71
N LEU A 152 1.16 -6.22 -5.12
CA LEU A 152 0.99 -5.31 -6.26
C LEU A 152 0.80 -6.08 -7.58
N MET A 153 1.59 -7.14 -7.81
CA MET A 153 1.45 -7.98 -9.00
C MET A 153 0.14 -8.76 -9.02
N GLU A 154 -0.37 -9.17 -7.85
CA GLU A 154 -1.70 -9.79 -7.75
C GLU A 154 -2.83 -8.77 -7.99
N VAL A 155 -2.69 -7.54 -7.48
CA VAL A 155 -3.64 -6.46 -7.82
C VAL A 155 -3.59 -6.14 -9.31
N ARG A 156 -2.41 -6.11 -9.94
CA ARG A 156 -2.25 -5.96 -11.39
C ARG A 156 -3.04 -7.03 -12.15
N ARG A 157 -2.93 -8.30 -11.76
CA ARG A 157 -3.68 -9.41 -12.37
C ARG A 157 -5.19 -9.19 -12.26
N ILE A 158 -5.69 -8.87 -11.06
CA ILE A 158 -7.12 -8.60 -10.81
C ILE A 158 -7.62 -7.42 -11.66
N LEU A 159 -6.83 -6.37 -11.83
CA LEU A 159 -7.23 -5.21 -12.63
C LEU A 159 -7.27 -5.51 -14.13
N LYS A 160 -6.31 -6.29 -14.65
CA LYS A 160 -6.32 -6.76 -16.05
C LYS A 160 -7.59 -7.57 -16.34
N GLU A 161 -7.91 -8.56 -15.50
CA GLU A 161 -9.10 -9.40 -15.66
C GLU A 161 -10.41 -8.60 -15.67
N ARG A 162 -10.50 -7.53 -14.87
CA ARG A 162 -11.68 -6.64 -14.87
C ARG A 162 -11.77 -5.78 -16.13
N GLN A 163 -10.65 -5.38 -16.72
CA GLN A 163 -10.63 -4.59 -17.96
C GLN A 163 -11.01 -5.47 -19.15
N ASP A 164 -10.45 -6.67 -19.22
CA ASP A 164 -10.73 -7.63 -20.31
C ASP A 164 -12.20 -8.09 -20.28
N GLY A 165 -12.76 -8.32 -19.08
CA GLY A 165 -14.17 -8.70 -18.90
C GLY A 165 -15.19 -7.58 -19.08
N GLN A 166 -14.77 -6.32 -19.18
CA GLN A 166 -15.65 -5.17 -19.50
C GLN A 166 -15.61 -4.79 -20.98
N GLY A 167 -14.68 -5.37 -21.75
CA GLY A 167 -14.55 -5.16 -23.20
C GLY A 167 -15.11 -6.31 -24.05
N ALA A 168 -15.82 -7.27 -23.45
CA ALA A 168 -16.45 -8.42 -24.10
C ALA A 168 -17.98 -8.27 -24.16
#